data_AF-A0A6N9CEI8-F1
#
_entry.id   AF-A0A6N9CEI8-F1
#
_cell.length_a   1.000
_cell.length_b   1.000
_cell.length_c   1.000
_cell.angle_alpha   90.00
_cell.angle_beta   90.00
_cell.angle_gamma   90.00
#
_symmetry.space_group_name_H-M   'P 1'
#
loop_
_entity.id
_entity.type
_entity.pdbx_description
1 polymer ?
#
loop_
_entity_poly.entity_id
_entity_poly.type
_entity_poly.pdbx_seq_one_letter_code
_entity_poly.pdbx_strand_id
1 'polypeptide(L)'
;MSLTSTELQQFNEEGYVVKPAVFSTNALKPIQDALSNIVEEEATRLQSEGILEDSYPDEPFGNRLGRIRRSNLDAAIEITKGVMGSGGGGFSGASMFGMLTHPPLLSCVESLIGPTIIGASAYRIRPKLPEWERGEVPWHQDSGYFLPHCDKHLLVTCWIPLVDSNRNSGCLYVMPKVHRRGVYRHYTGGHGGYLEIPTDEFPDMGPIPVEMKAGY
;
A
#
# COMPACT_ATOMS: atom_id res chain seq x y z
N MET A 1 5.58 -10.74 -17.93
CA MET A 1 5.37 -11.83 -16.94
C MET A 1 3.88 -11.86 -16.67
N SER A 2 3.19 -12.94 -17.02
CA SER A 2 1.73 -13.03 -16.87
C SER A 2 1.36 -13.97 -15.73
N LEU A 3 0.09 -13.92 -15.31
CA LEU A 3 -0.43 -14.91 -14.38
C LEU A 3 -0.59 -16.26 -15.10
N THR A 4 -0.20 -17.33 -14.42
CA THR A 4 -0.42 -18.71 -14.84
C THR A 4 -1.88 -19.10 -14.65
N SER A 5 -2.33 -20.18 -15.29
CA SER A 5 -3.69 -20.69 -15.09
C SER A 5 -4.00 -21.01 -13.62
N THR A 6 -3.03 -21.52 -12.87
CA THR A 6 -3.18 -21.80 -11.44
C THR A 6 -3.32 -20.52 -10.62
N GLU A 7 -2.53 -19.49 -10.91
CA GLU A 7 -2.63 -18.18 -10.24
C GLU A 7 -3.96 -17.49 -10.56
N LEU A 8 -4.44 -17.59 -11.81
CA LEU A 8 -5.76 -17.09 -12.20
C LEU A 8 -6.90 -17.84 -11.49
N GLN A 9 -6.79 -19.17 -11.37
CA GLN A 9 -7.75 -19.97 -10.64
C GLN A 9 -7.78 -19.55 -9.16
N GLN A 10 -6.61 -19.40 -8.53
CA GLN A 10 -6.51 -18.91 -7.16
C GLN A 10 -7.16 -17.54 -6.98
N PHE A 11 -6.89 -16.58 -7.87
CA PHE A 11 -7.50 -15.26 -7.79
C PHE A 11 -9.04 -15.34 -7.80
N ASN A 12 -9.60 -16.13 -8.71
CA ASN A 12 -11.06 -16.29 -8.83
C ASN A 12 -11.66 -17.05 -7.63
N GLU A 13 -10.94 -18.01 -7.07
CA GLU A 13 -11.37 -18.83 -5.92
C GLU A 13 -11.28 -18.07 -4.61
N GLU A 14 -10.14 -17.45 -4.34
CA GLU A 14 -9.78 -16.90 -3.04
C GLU A 14 -9.94 -15.37 -2.97
N GLY A 15 -10.06 -14.68 -4.11
CA GLY A 15 -10.27 -13.22 -4.18
C GLY A 15 -8.97 -12.41 -4.13
N TYR A 16 -7.82 -13.09 -4.09
CA TYR A 16 -6.50 -12.48 -4.14
C TYR A 16 -5.50 -13.46 -4.77
N VAL A 17 -4.38 -12.94 -5.24
CA VAL A 17 -3.23 -13.74 -5.70
C VAL A 17 -1.94 -13.02 -5.36
N VAL A 18 -0.93 -13.78 -4.99
CA VAL A 18 0.43 -13.27 -4.75
C VAL A 18 1.28 -13.63 -5.95
N LYS A 19 1.81 -12.62 -6.64
CA LYS A 19 2.73 -12.81 -7.76
C LYS A 19 4.13 -12.37 -7.35
N PRO A 20 5.03 -13.31 -7.00
CA PRO A 20 6.38 -12.95 -6.62
C PRO A 20 7.17 -12.38 -7.80
N ALA A 21 8.11 -11.51 -7.47
CA ALA A 21 9.14 -10.97 -8.38
C ALA A 21 8.60 -10.18 -9.57
N VAL A 22 7.47 -9.47 -9.38
CA VAL A 22 6.98 -8.50 -10.38
C VAL A 22 7.96 -7.34 -10.52
N PHE A 23 8.60 -6.92 -9.42
CA PHE A 23 9.62 -5.88 -9.41
C PHE A 23 10.96 -6.43 -8.92
N SER A 24 12.02 -6.20 -9.69
CA SER A 24 13.37 -6.39 -9.14
C SER A 24 13.71 -5.25 -8.16
N THR A 25 14.71 -5.45 -7.30
CA THR A 25 15.26 -4.37 -6.45
C THR A 25 15.61 -3.13 -7.26
N ASN A 26 16.19 -3.31 -8.45
CA ASN A 26 16.54 -2.20 -9.35
C ASN A 26 15.30 -1.52 -9.93
N ALA A 27 14.21 -2.24 -10.18
CA ALA A 27 12.96 -1.66 -10.66
C ALA A 27 12.24 -0.84 -9.59
N LEU A 28 12.43 -1.15 -8.30
CA LEU A 28 11.91 -0.35 -7.18
C LEU A 28 12.76 0.89 -6.86
N LYS A 29 14.05 0.87 -7.20
CA LYS A 29 15.00 1.92 -6.81
C LYS A 29 14.53 3.34 -7.19
N PRO A 30 13.98 3.61 -8.39
CA PRO A 30 13.54 4.96 -8.75
C PRO A 30 12.41 5.52 -7.86
N ILE A 31 11.45 4.68 -7.45
CA ILE A 31 10.38 5.14 -6.55
C ILE A 31 10.90 5.28 -5.13
N GLN A 32 11.77 4.36 -4.67
CA GLN A 32 12.40 4.47 -3.36
C GLN A 32 13.25 5.74 -3.23
N ASP A 33 14.01 6.09 -4.27
CA ASP A 33 14.84 7.30 -4.30
C ASP A 33 13.98 8.56 -4.31
N ALA A 34 12.92 8.59 -5.11
CA ALA A 34 12.01 9.72 -5.14
C ALA A 34 11.32 9.96 -3.77
N LEU A 35 10.90 8.88 -3.09
CA LEU A 35 10.34 9.00 -1.73
C LEU A 35 11.41 9.37 -0.70
N SER A 36 12.65 8.90 -0.86
CA SER A 36 13.78 9.30 -0.01
C SER A 36 14.08 10.79 -0.14
N ASN A 37 13.93 11.37 -1.33
CA ASN A 37 14.11 12.80 -1.54
C ASN A 37 13.04 13.62 -0.81
N ILE A 38 11.78 13.17 -0.80
CA ILE A 38 10.72 13.83 0.01
C ILE A 38 11.08 13.77 1.49
N VAL A 39 11.57 12.61 1.97
CA VAL A 39 12.04 12.46 3.35
C VAL A 39 13.19 13.41 3.65
N GLU A 40 14.14 13.56 2.73
CA GLU A 40 15.28 14.48 2.86
C GLU A 40 14.84 15.95 2.93
N GLU A 41 13.94 16.36 2.03
CA GLU A 41 13.42 17.73 1.96
C GLU A 41 12.69 18.10 3.26
N GLU A 42 11.79 17.24 3.73
CA GLU A 42 11.05 17.48 4.98
C GLU A 42 11.97 17.41 6.21
N ALA A 43 12.93 16.48 6.24
CA ALA A 43 13.89 16.41 7.34
C ALA A 43 14.79 17.64 7.42
N THR A 44 15.28 18.12 6.26
CA THR A 44 16.08 19.36 6.16
C THR A 44 15.28 20.56 6.64
N ARG A 45 14.00 20.66 6.24
CA ARG A 45 13.10 21.71 6.71
C ARG A 45 12.97 21.68 8.24
N LEU A 46 12.68 20.53 8.82
CA LEU A 46 12.53 20.38 10.28
C LEU A 46 13.84 20.61 11.04
N GLN A 47 15.01 20.30 10.46
CA GLN A 47 16.31 20.66 11.02
C GLN A 47 16.52 22.18 11.03
N SER A 48 16.16 22.87 9.94
CA SER A 48 16.26 24.33 9.88
C SER A 48 15.33 25.05 10.87
N GLU A 49 14.23 24.40 11.25
CA GLU A 49 13.28 24.86 12.26
C GLU A 49 13.71 24.49 13.70
N GLY A 50 14.81 23.72 13.86
CA GLY A 50 15.29 23.25 15.16
C GLY A 50 14.44 22.15 15.79
N ILE A 51 13.54 21.52 15.04
CA ILE A 51 12.62 20.46 15.50
C ILE A 51 13.31 19.09 15.45
N LEU A 52 14.11 18.85 14.42
CA LEU A 52 14.84 17.61 14.22
C LEU A 52 16.34 17.87 14.40
N GLU A 53 17.01 17.04 15.21
CA GLU A 53 18.46 17.14 15.41
C GLU A 53 19.22 16.37 14.32
N ASP A 54 18.94 15.07 14.18
CA ASP A 54 19.56 14.18 13.21
C ASP A 54 18.52 13.60 12.23
N SER A 55 18.79 13.73 10.93
CA SER A 55 17.94 13.25 9.85
C SER A 55 18.35 11.86 9.35
N TYR A 56 19.44 11.28 9.85
CA TYR A 56 19.97 9.96 9.50
C TYR A 56 20.06 9.71 7.98
N PRO A 57 20.80 10.54 7.21
CA PRO A 57 20.83 10.47 5.76
C PRO A 57 21.40 9.16 5.21
N ASP A 58 22.28 8.51 5.96
CA ASP A 58 22.91 7.23 5.57
C ASP A 58 22.05 6.00 5.94
N GLU A 59 20.94 6.18 6.65
CA GLU A 59 20.06 5.08 7.04
C GLU A 59 19.31 4.53 5.80
N PRO A 60 19.23 3.20 5.61
CA PRO A 60 18.54 2.63 4.47
C PRO A 60 17.08 3.07 4.34
N PHE A 61 16.57 3.13 3.10
CA PHE A 61 15.20 3.56 2.77
C PHE A 61 14.13 2.98 3.71
N GLY A 62 14.16 1.68 3.96
CA GLY A 62 13.15 1.01 4.79
C GLY A 62 13.25 1.28 6.29
N ASN A 63 14.34 1.91 6.75
CA ASN A 63 14.64 2.10 8.16
C ASN A 63 14.61 3.56 8.59
N ARG A 64 14.92 4.50 7.69
CA ARG A 64 15.13 5.92 8.00
C ARG A 64 13.98 6.56 8.77
N LEU A 65 12.75 6.43 8.28
CA LEU A 65 11.57 6.94 8.99
C LEU A 65 11.37 6.30 10.37
N GLY A 66 11.65 5.00 10.50
CA GLY A 66 11.62 4.31 11.78
C GLY A 66 12.70 4.79 12.75
N ARG A 67 13.89 5.17 12.24
CA ARG A 67 14.98 5.76 13.02
C ARG A 67 14.61 7.15 13.52
N ILE A 68 14.11 8.01 12.64
CA ILE A 68 13.61 9.35 13.01
C ILE A 68 12.49 9.23 14.04
N ARG A 69 11.54 8.30 13.85
CA ARG A 69 10.44 8.09 14.80
C ARG A 69 10.90 7.72 16.22
N ARG A 70 12.02 7.00 16.34
CA ARG A 70 12.61 6.65 17.65
C ARG A 70 13.25 7.85 18.35
N SER A 71 13.75 8.84 17.63
CA SER A 71 14.34 10.06 18.21
C SER A 71 13.30 11.17 18.39
N ASN A 72 12.37 11.31 17.44
CA ASN A 72 11.33 12.32 17.45
C ASN A 72 10.08 11.84 16.67
N LEU A 73 9.02 11.47 17.41
CA LEU A 73 7.76 10.98 16.83
C LEU A 73 7.05 12.05 16.00
N ASP A 74 6.98 13.29 16.47
CA ASP A 74 6.26 14.37 15.79
C ASP A 74 6.93 14.73 14.46
N ALA A 75 8.26 14.77 14.43
CA ALA A 75 9.02 14.95 13.19
C ALA A 75 8.76 13.81 12.20
N ALA A 76 8.78 12.56 12.66
CA ALA A 76 8.50 11.41 11.79
C ALA A 76 7.07 11.43 11.22
N ILE A 77 6.08 11.84 12.04
CA ILE A 77 4.70 12.02 11.60
C ILE A 77 4.62 13.12 10.53
N GLU A 78 5.29 14.24 10.73
CA GLU A 78 5.27 15.36 9.77
C GLU A 78 5.92 14.98 8.44
N ILE A 79 7.09 14.35 8.47
CA ILE A 79 7.75 13.83 7.25
C ILE A 79 6.84 12.80 6.55
N THR A 80 6.19 11.92 7.32
CA THR A 80 5.25 10.93 6.77
C THR A 80 4.07 11.58 6.06
N LYS A 81 3.57 12.73 6.55
CA LYS A 81 2.54 13.51 5.84
C LYS A 81 3.07 14.05 4.52
N GLY A 82 4.33 14.49 4.43
CA GLY A 82 4.97 14.89 3.18
C GLY A 82 4.97 13.75 2.15
N VAL A 83 5.37 12.55 2.57
CA VAL A 83 5.38 11.34 1.72
C VAL A 83 3.98 10.94 1.26
N MET A 84 3.00 10.97 2.17
CA MET A 84 1.61 10.62 1.87
C MET A 84 0.90 11.70 1.04
N GLY A 85 1.28 12.96 1.22
CA GLY A 85 0.58 14.15 0.78
C GLY A 85 -0.93 14.15 1.04
N SER A 86 -1.66 14.97 0.29
CA SER A 86 -3.11 15.13 0.48
C SER A 86 -3.87 13.83 0.13
N GLY A 87 -4.54 13.26 1.13
CA GLY A 87 -5.31 12.03 1.01
C GLY A 87 -4.49 10.73 0.93
N GLY A 88 -3.16 10.78 0.81
CA GLY A 88 -2.31 9.59 0.65
C GLY A 88 -1.83 9.31 -0.77
N GLY A 89 -2.19 10.13 -1.76
CA GLY A 89 -1.75 10.05 -3.16
C GLY A 89 -0.80 11.19 -3.57
N GLY A 90 -0.04 11.73 -2.60
CA GLY A 90 0.70 12.99 -2.75
C GLY A 90 1.82 13.00 -3.79
N PHE A 91 2.47 11.86 -4.01
CA PHE A 91 3.57 11.76 -4.96
C PHE A 91 3.10 11.26 -6.32
N SER A 92 3.10 12.14 -7.32
CA SER A 92 2.66 11.88 -8.69
C SER A 92 3.79 12.02 -9.73
N GLY A 93 5.03 11.75 -9.33
CA GLY A 93 6.21 11.93 -10.18
C GLY A 93 6.43 10.82 -11.22
N ALA A 94 7.44 11.00 -12.07
CA ALA A 94 7.79 10.05 -13.14
C ALA A 94 8.09 8.63 -12.63
N SER A 95 8.69 8.49 -11.45
CA SER A 95 8.95 7.17 -10.85
C SER A 95 7.66 6.46 -10.39
N MET A 96 6.65 7.21 -9.91
CA MET A 96 5.33 6.64 -9.61
C MET A 96 4.67 6.16 -10.89
N PHE A 97 4.64 7.00 -11.93
CA PHE A 97 4.06 6.60 -13.22
C PHE A 97 4.79 5.39 -13.81
N GLY A 98 6.13 5.36 -13.77
CA GLY A 98 6.94 4.22 -14.22
C GLY A 98 6.66 2.92 -13.45
N MET A 99 6.39 3.01 -12.15
CA MET A 99 5.97 1.88 -11.33
C MET A 99 4.56 1.40 -11.70
N LEU A 100 3.59 2.32 -11.83
CA LEU A 100 2.20 2.01 -12.21
C LEU A 100 2.09 1.43 -13.62
N THR A 101 3.02 1.78 -14.51
CA THR A 101 3.08 1.30 -15.90
C THR A 101 4.14 0.23 -16.13
N HIS A 102 4.67 -0.38 -15.06
CA HIS A 102 5.72 -1.38 -15.16
C HIS A 102 5.23 -2.59 -15.99
N PRO A 103 5.90 -3.00 -17.08
CA PRO A 103 5.35 -4.00 -17.99
C PRO A 103 5.02 -5.36 -17.35
N PRO A 104 5.85 -5.93 -16.44
CA PRO A 104 5.47 -7.12 -15.67
C PRO A 104 4.19 -6.95 -14.86
N LEU A 105 3.97 -5.79 -14.24
CA LEU A 105 2.74 -5.49 -13.50
C LEU A 105 1.54 -5.45 -14.45
N LEU A 106 1.65 -4.70 -15.55
CA LEU A 106 0.59 -4.57 -16.54
C LEU A 106 0.23 -5.92 -17.18
N SER A 107 1.22 -6.77 -17.47
CA SER A 107 0.97 -8.14 -17.97
C SER A 107 0.20 -9.01 -16.97
N CYS A 108 0.43 -8.85 -15.66
CA CYS A 108 -0.34 -9.56 -14.64
C CYS A 108 -1.77 -9.05 -14.57
N VAL A 109 -1.95 -7.72 -14.60
CA VAL A 109 -3.29 -7.08 -14.60
C VAL A 109 -4.07 -7.44 -15.86
N GLU A 110 -3.43 -7.41 -17.03
CA GLU A 110 -4.01 -7.82 -18.31
C GLU A 110 -4.55 -9.26 -18.27
N SER A 111 -3.86 -10.16 -17.54
CA SER A 111 -4.31 -11.54 -17.36
C SER A 111 -5.67 -11.62 -16.62
N LEU A 112 -6.02 -10.60 -15.82
CA LEU A 112 -7.25 -10.53 -15.03
C LEU A 112 -8.38 -9.78 -15.74
N ILE A 113 -8.07 -8.63 -16.36
CA ILE A 113 -9.09 -7.70 -16.89
C ILE A 113 -9.10 -7.60 -18.42
N GLY A 114 -8.16 -8.28 -19.09
CA GLY A 114 -7.96 -8.19 -20.53
C GLY A 114 -7.11 -6.98 -20.96
N PRO A 115 -6.97 -6.76 -22.28
CA PRO A 115 -5.97 -5.86 -22.85
C PRO A 115 -6.26 -4.36 -22.64
N THR A 116 -7.49 -4.01 -22.24
CA THR A 116 -7.87 -2.61 -21.99
C THR A 116 -7.72 -2.30 -20.51
N ILE A 117 -6.57 -1.75 -20.15
CA ILE A 117 -6.25 -1.36 -18.77
C ILE A 117 -6.53 0.14 -18.60
N ILE A 118 -7.37 0.48 -17.61
CA ILE A 118 -7.61 1.87 -17.19
C ILE A 118 -7.01 2.03 -15.78
N GLY A 119 -6.01 2.89 -15.65
CA GLY A 119 -5.42 3.23 -14.35
C GLY A 119 -6.28 4.26 -13.60
N ALA A 120 -6.70 3.92 -12.38
CA ALA A 120 -7.36 4.87 -11.49
C ALA A 120 -6.35 5.83 -10.84
N SER A 121 -6.74 7.08 -10.63
CA SER A 121 -5.95 8.05 -9.85
C SER A 121 -5.99 7.79 -8.33
N ALA A 122 -6.64 6.71 -7.90
CA ALA A 122 -6.84 6.33 -6.50
C ALA A 122 -5.70 5.48 -5.92
N TYR A 123 -4.44 5.79 -6.24
CA TYR A 123 -3.29 5.12 -5.62
C TYR A 123 -2.94 5.76 -4.27
N ARG A 124 -2.32 4.97 -3.38
CA ARG A 124 -1.90 5.42 -2.05
C ARG A 124 -0.49 4.95 -1.72
N ILE A 125 0.31 5.84 -1.15
CA ILE A 125 1.57 5.49 -0.47
C ILE A 125 1.31 5.47 1.02
N ARG A 126 1.69 4.38 1.69
CA ARG A 126 1.39 4.16 3.12
C ARG A 126 2.64 3.74 3.88
N PRO A 127 3.47 4.70 4.35
CA PRO A 127 4.54 4.38 5.29
C PRO A 127 3.95 3.76 6.57
N LYS A 128 4.55 2.66 7.03
CA LYS A 128 4.18 2.01 8.30
C LYS A 128 5.22 2.38 9.35
N LEU A 129 4.96 3.48 10.06
CA LEU A 129 5.79 3.85 11.20
C LEU A 129 5.58 2.83 12.34
N PRO A 130 6.66 2.35 12.99
CA PRO A 130 6.53 1.47 14.16
C PRO A 130 5.62 2.09 15.22
N GLU A 131 4.74 1.29 15.82
CA GLU A 131 3.87 1.70 16.94
C GLU A 131 3.07 3.00 16.68
N TRP A 132 2.72 3.28 15.42
CA TRP A 132 1.86 4.40 15.06
C TRP A 132 0.44 3.89 14.84
N GLU A 133 -0.50 4.32 15.69
CA GLU A 133 -1.90 3.86 15.68
C GLU A 133 -2.58 4.05 14.31
N ARG A 134 -2.33 5.19 13.65
CA ARG A 134 -2.86 5.45 12.29
C ARG A 134 -2.20 4.61 11.19
N GLY A 135 -1.15 3.88 11.53
CA GLY A 135 -0.49 2.91 10.68
C GLY A 135 -1.30 1.64 10.49
N GLU A 136 -2.23 1.30 11.39
CA GLU A 136 -3.18 0.21 11.18
C GLU A 136 -4.28 0.65 10.22
N VAL A 137 -4.63 -0.22 9.25
CA VAL A 137 -5.74 0.01 8.32
C VAL A 137 -6.79 -1.05 8.65
N PRO A 138 -8.00 -0.65 9.06
CA PRO A 138 -9.02 -1.60 9.49
C PRO A 138 -9.56 -2.41 8.31
N TRP A 139 -10.33 -3.46 8.62
CA TRP A 139 -10.97 -4.31 7.62
C TRP A 139 -11.88 -3.50 6.71
N HIS A 140 -11.67 -3.62 5.40
CA HIS A 140 -12.46 -2.96 4.38
C HIS A 140 -12.46 -3.78 3.08
N GLN A 141 -13.31 -3.37 2.16
CA GLN A 141 -13.24 -3.76 0.75
C GLN A 141 -13.02 -2.47 -0.03
N ASP A 142 -12.12 -2.49 -1.02
CA ASP A 142 -11.86 -1.30 -1.84
C ASP A 142 -13.13 -0.80 -2.54
N SER A 143 -14.01 -1.71 -2.96
CA SER A 143 -15.35 -1.38 -3.49
C SER A 143 -16.15 -0.44 -2.59
N GLY A 144 -15.97 -0.50 -1.26
CA GLY A 144 -16.66 0.38 -0.31
C GLY A 144 -16.29 1.87 -0.47
N TYR A 145 -15.18 2.19 -1.15
CA TYR A 145 -14.80 3.55 -1.50
C TYR A 145 -15.39 4.04 -2.83
N PHE A 146 -16.03 3.17 -3.60
CA PHE A 146 -16.62 3.49 -4.91
C PHE A 146 -18.15 3.55 -4.84
N LEU A 147 -18.76 4.08 -5.90
CA LEU A 147 -20.22 4.11 -6.01
C LEU A 147 -20.75 2.70 -6.36
N PRO A 148 -21.96 2.31 -5.89
CA PRO A 148 -22.47 0.94 -6.08
C PRO A 148 -22.58 0.45 -7.54
N HIS A 149 -22.63 1.36 -8.52
CA HIS A 149 -22.64 0.95 -9.93
C HIS A 149 -21.28 0.40 -10.40
N CYS A 150 -20.19 0.72 -9.70
CA CYS A 150 -18.84 0.23 -9.98
C CYS A 150 -18.71 -1.28 -9.68
N ASP A 151 -19.52 -1.82 -8.77
CA ASP A 151 -19.47 -3.24 -8.35
C ASP A 151 -19.79 -4.23 -9.47
N LYS A 152 -20.31 -3.73 -10.60
CA LYS A 152 -20.55 -4.50 -11.82
C LYS A 152 -19.28 -4.77 -12.62
N HIS A 153 -18.17 -4.16 -12.24
CA HIS A 153 -16.89 -4.25 -12.93
C HIS A 153 -15.83 -4.79 -12.00
N LEU A 154 -14.89 -5.57 -12.56
CA LEU A 154 -13.73 -6.02 -11.81
C LEU A 154 -12.75 -4.86 -11.64
N LEU A 155 -12.62 -4.38 -10.40
CA LEU A 155 -11.60 -3.43 -9.99
C LEU A 155 -10.44 -4.21 -9.36
N VAL A 156 -9.24 -4.10 -9.93
CA VAL A 156 -8.05 -4.77 -9.44
C VAL A 156 -7.18 -3.78 -8.68
N THR A 157 -6.96 -4.04 -7.39
CA THR A 157 -5.98 -3.32 -6.58
C THR A 157 -4.66 -4.07 -6.58
N CYS A 158 -3.57 -3.36 -6.89
CA CYS A 158 -2.22 -3.89 -6.78
C CYS A 158 -1.55 -3.33 -5.53
N TRP A 159 -1.31 -4.18 -4.54
CA TRP A 159 -0.49 -3.84 -3.38
C TRP A 159 0.96 -4.25 -3.65
N ILE A 160 1.88 -3.31 -3.54
CA ILE A 160 3.30 -3.53 -3.89
C ILE A 160 4.17 -3.13 -2.69
N PRO A 161 4.88 -4.08 -2.05
CA PRO A 161 5.77 -3.78 -0.95
C PRO A 161 7.03 -3.07 -1.46
N LEU A 162 7.27 -1.84 -0.99
CA LEU A 162 8.53 -1.13 -1.22
C LEU A 162 9.65 -1.54 -0.24
N VAL A 163 9.29 -2.28 0.81
CA VAL A 163 10.16 -2.83 1.86
C VAL A 163 9.64 -4.22 2.24
N ASP A 164 10.46 -5.02 2.92
CA ASP A 164 10.02 -6.31 3.46
C ASP A 164 8.82 -6.15 4.40
N SER A 165 7.78 -6.95 4.15
CA SER A 165 6.51 -6.87 4.84
C SER A 165 6.16 -8.23 5.45
N ASN A 166 6.09 -8.28 6.78
CA ASN A 166 5.78 -9.49 7.54
C ASN A 166 4.84 -9.14 8.70
N ARG A 167 4.44 -10.14 9.49
CA ARG A 167 3.53 -9.95 10.63
C ARG A 167 4.00 -8.88 11.63
N ASN A 168 5.32 -8.69 11.77
CA ASN A 168 5.89 -7.70 12.69
C ASN A 168 5.99 -6.30 12.09
N SER A 169 6.05 -6.17 10.75
CA SER A 169 6.15 -4.88 10.06
C SER A 169 4.83 -4.41 9.42
N GLY A 170 3.73 -5.12 9.66
CA GLY A 170 2.38 -4.73 9.23
C GLY A 170 2.02 -5.21 7.83
N CYS A 171 2.26 -6.50 7.53
CA CYS A 171 1.80 -7.13 6.29
C CYS A 171 0.29 -7.06 6.12
N LEU A 172 -0.16 -7.22 4.87
CA LEU A 172 -1.58 -7.36 4.60
C LEU A 172 -2.12 -8.61 5.28
N TYR A 173 -3.40 -8.52 5.65
CA TYR A 173 -4.22 -9.68 5.96
C TYR A 173 -5.37 -9.72 4.98
N VAL A 174 -5.71 -10.92 4.52
CA VAL A 174 -6.83 -11.16 3.61
C VAL A 174 -7.77 -12.19 4.23
N MET A 175 -9.06 -12.06 3.94
CA MET A 175 -10.05 -13.09 4.24
C MET A 175 -10.43 -13.78 2.93
N PRO A 176 -9.97 -15.02 2.70
CA PRO A 176 -10.20 -15.68 1.41
C PRO A 176 -11.69 -15.90 1.10
N LYS A 177 -12.06 -15.93 -0.19
CA LYS A 177 -13.41 -16.25 -0.71
C LYS A 177 -14.52 -15.25 -0.38
N VAL A 178 -14.25 -14.24 0.46
CA VAL A 178 -15.26 -13.29 0.92
C VAL A 178 -15.73 -12.33 -0.17
N HIS A 179 -14.92 -12.14 -1.23
CA HIS A 179 -15.28 -11.34 -2.41
C HIS A 179 -16.54 -11.86 -3.11
N ARG A 180 -16.89 -13.14 -2.92
CA ARG A 180 -18.09 -13.77 -3.50
C ARG A 180 -19.39 -13.40 -2.79
N ARG A 181 -19.32 -12.72 -1.64
CA ARG A 181 -20.49 -12.35 -0.81
C ARG A 181 -20.99 -10.93 -1.10
N GLY A 182 -20.46 -10.27 -2.13
CA GLY A 182 -20.77 -8.89 -2.45
C GLY A 182 -20.00 -7.91 -1.56
N VAL A 183 -20.44 -6.65 -1.57
CA VAL A 183 -19.87 -5.59 -0.75
C VAL A 183 -20.59 -5.57 0.60
N TYR A 184 -19.85 -5.77 1.68
CA TYR A 184 -20.36 -5.68 3.05
C TYR A 184 -20.74 -4.24 3.39
N ARG A 185 -21.49 -4.06 4.47
CA ARG A 185 -21.77 -2.72 5.00
C ARG A 185 -20.46 -2.08 5.48
N HIS A 186 -20.22 -0.84 5.04
CA HIS A 186 -19.15 0.00 5.56
C HIS A 186 -19.71 1.17 6.37
N TYR A 187 -18.89 1.70 7.28
CA TYR A 187 -19.12 2.98 7.94
C TYR A 187 -17.83 3.80 7.95
N THR A 188 -17.97 5.13 7.97
CA THR A 188 -16.84 6.07 8.08
C THR A 188 -16.73 6.58 9.52
N GLY A 189 -15.51 6.98 9.91
CA GLY A 189 -15.24 7.46 11.26
C GLY A 189 -14.92 6.35 12.27
N GLY A 190 -14.56 5.15 11.80
CA GLY A 190 -14.01 4.07 12.61
C GLY A 190 -12.56 4.35 13.05
N HIS A 191 -11.77 3.29 13.21
CA HIS A 191 -10.38 3.40 13.67
C HIS A 191 -9.59 4.38 12.78
N GLY A 192 -8.92 5.36 13.37
CA GLY A 192 -8.14 6.37 12.63
C GLY A 192 -8.92 7.25 11.65
N GLY A 193 -10.27 7.19 11.65
CA GLY A 193 -11.13 7.88 10.68
C GLY A 193 -11.29 7.15 9.34
N TYR A 194 -10.87 5.89 9.25
CA TYR A 194 -10.96 5.09 8.03
C TYR A 194 -12.41 4.62 7.72
N LEU A 195 -12.61 4.15 6.49
CA LEU A 195 -13.76 3.33 6.12
C LEU A 195 -13.54 1.92 6.67
N GLU A 196 -14.56 1.37 7.32
CA GLU A 196 -14.43 0.12 8.06
C GLU A 196 -15.67 -0.76 7.91
N ILE A 197 -15.47 -2.08 7.87
CA ILE A 197 -16.52 -3.09 7.98
C ILE A 197 -16.77 -3.35 9.48
N PRO A 198 -18.01 -3.26 9.96
CA PRO A 198 -18.33 -3.53 11.36
C PRO A 198 -18.19 -5.03 11.65
N THR A 199 -17.83 -5.36 12.90
CA THR A 199 -17.46 -6.74 13.28
C THR A 199 -18.60 -7.74 13.19
N ASP A 200 -19.85 -7.29 13.18
CA ASP A 200 -21.04 -8.12 12.96
C ASP A 200 -21.18 -8.63 11.52
N GLU A 201 -20.48 -8.01 10.57
CA GLU A 201 -20.37 -8.47 9.17
C GLU A 201 -19.20 -9.44 8.96
N PHE A 202 -18.35 -9.64 9.98
CA PHE A 202 -17.15 -10.47 9.80
C PHE A 202 -17.54 -11.93 9.54
N PRO A 203 -17.00 -12.53 8.47
CA PRO A 203 -17.25 -13.93 8.19
C PRO A 203 -16.56 -14.81 9.24
N ASP A 204 -17.11 -16.01 9.47
CA ASP A 204 -16.53 -17.01 10.39
C ASP A 204 -15.15 -17.54 9.97
N MET A 205 -14.60 -17.09 8.84
CA MET A 205 -13.28 -17.49 8.37
C MET A 205 -12.18 -16.57 8.91
N GLY A 206 -11.13 -17.18 9.46
CA GLY A 206 -9.99 -16.46 10.00
C GLY A 206 -9.15 -15.78 8.92
N PRO A 207 -8.59 -14.59 9.19
CA PRO A 207 -7.74 -13.89 8.26
C PRO A 207 -6.38 -14.58 8.09
N ILE A 208 -5.81 -14.47 6.89
CA ILE A 208 -4.50 -15.03 6.54
C ILE A 208 -3.54 -13.87 6.28
N PRO A 209 -2.33 -13.86 6.87
CA PRO A 209 -1.31 -12.87 6.54
C PRO A 209 -0.75 -13.11 5.13
N VAL A 210 -0.36 -12.03 4.47
CA VAL A 210 0.32 -12.06 3.17
C VAL A 210 1.70 -11.41 3.37
N GLU A 211 2.66 -12.22 3.80
CA GLU A 211 4.05 -11.79 3.98
C GLU A 211 4.79 -11.77 2.64
N MET A 212 5.53 -10.69 2.37
CA MET A 212 6.17 -10.43 1.08
C MET A 212 7.53 -9.75 1.28
N LYS A 213 8.48 -10.01 0.37
CA LYS A 213 9.76 -9.29 0.33
C LYS A 213 9.62 -8.05 -0.54
N ALA A 214 10.46 -7.04 -0.36
CA ALA A 214 10.39 -5.83 -1.20
C ALA A 214 10.47 -6.17 -2.70
N GLY A 215 9.43 -5.83 -3.46
CA GLY A 215 9.33 -6.12 -4.91
C GLY A 215 9.01 -7.58 -5.28
N TYR A 216 8.96 -8.46 -4.29
CA TYR A 216 8.55 -9.86 -4.44
C TYR A 216 7.09 -10.03 -4.08
#